data_AF-A0A327U873-F1
#
_entry.id   AF-A0A327U873-F1
#
_cell.length_a   1.000
_cell.length_b   1.000
_cell.length_c   1.000
_cell.angle_alpha   90.00
_cell.angle_beta   90.00
_cell.angle_gamma   90.00
#
_symmetry.space_group_name_H-M   'P 1'
#
loop_
_entity.id
_entity.type
_entity.pdbx_description
1 polymer ?
#
loop_
_entity_poly.entity_id
_entity_poly.type
_entity_poly.pdbx_seq_one_letter_code
_entity_poly.pdbx_strand_id
1 'polypeptide(L)'
;MSDTTATTAHEAYAFACMRCGHGWEQSYEIEHHVDASGHAYVVYKADGERVPSPLSTPTCANCGGHVVRIMRAGRVSTVQQLLRNPGRSQAPAGPPVPEEPVAATVAPSAGHHWHLSDLLHPFRK
;
A
#
# COMPACT_ATOMS: atom_id res chain seq x y z
N MET A 1 -1.05 35.80 -15.17
CA MET A 1 -0.01 34.80 -15.47
C MET A 1 -0.73 33.49 -15.59
N SER A 2 -0.96 33.04 -16.82
CA SER A 2 -1.85 31.92 -17.12
C SER A 2 -1.00 30.69 -17.44
N ASP A 3 -0.91 29.76 -16.49
CA ASP A 3 -0.39 28.41 -16.76
C ASP A 3 -1.25 27.78 -17.86
N THR A 4 -0.60 27.40 -18.96
CA THR A 4 -1.27 26.94 -20.17
C THR A 4 -1.09 25.43 -20.27
N THR A 5 -2.19 24.70 -20.14
CA THR A 5 -2.34 23.23 -20.14
C THR A 5 -1.86 22.49 -18.89
N ALA A 6 -2.73 22.44 -17.88
CA ALA A 6 -2.60 21.51 -16.75
C ALA A 6 -3.26 20.18 -17.10
N THR A 7 -2.50 19.07 -17.08
CA THR A 7 -3.09 17.72 -17.10
C THR A 7 -3.11 17.17 -15.67
N THR A 8 -4.31 16.89 -15.15
CA THR A 8 -4.49 16.39 -13.78
C THR A 8 -4.72 14.88 -13.78
N ALA A 9 -3.85 14.14 -13.09
CA ALA A 9 -4.05 12.74 -12.76
C ALA A 9 -4.59 12.60 -11.33
N HIS A 10 -5.40 11.57 -11.09
CA HIS A 10 -5.89 11.22 -9.76
C HIS A 10 -5.27 9.90 -9.35
N GLU A 11 -4.46 9.91 -8.30
CA GLU A 11 -3.76 8.72 -7.83
C GLU A 11 -3.91 8.56 -6.33
N ALA A 12 -4.02 7.32 -5.88
CA ALA A 12 -4.08 7.00 -4.46
C ALA A 12 -2.93 6.07 -4.09
N TYR A 13 -2.36 6.32 -2.91
CA TYR A 13 -1.23 5.58 -2.39
C TYR A 13 -1.50 5.09 -0.97
N ALA A 14 -0.90 3.94 -0.65
CA ALA A 14 -0.83 3.44 0.71
C ALA A 14 0.59 3.59 1.24
N PHE A 15 0.71 4.02 2.48
CA PHE A 15 1.98 4.30 3.15
C PHE A 15 2.12 3.45 4.41
N ALA A 16 3.34 3.05 4.74
CA ALA A 16 3.66 2.39 6.00
C ALA A 16 4.96 2.97 6.57
N CYS A 17 4.90 3.50 7.79
CA CYS A 17 6.08 3.99 8.48
C CYS A 17 6.93 2.81 8.97
N MET A 18 8.18 2.74 8.53
CA MET A 18 9.13 1.71 8.94
C MET A 18 9.75 2.00 10.33
N ARG A 19 9.31 3.06 11.03
CA ARG A 19 9.73 3.37 12.39
C ARG A 19 8.70 2.95 13.44
N CYS A 20 7.42 3.33 13.24
CA CYS A 20 6.36 3.08 14.22
C CYS A 20 5.26 2.14 13.72
N GLY A 21 5.35 1.64 12.49
CA GLY A 21 4.36 0.73 11.90
C GLY A 21 3.03 1.38 11.49
N HIS A 22 2.85 2.69 11.73
CA HIS A 22 1.63 3.39 11.33
C HIS A 22 1.45 3.36 9.81
N GLY A 23 0.28 2.91 9.37
CA GLY A 23 -0.11 2.86 7.96
C GLY A 23 -1.32 3.74 7.68
N TRP A 24 -1.30 4.42 6.55
CA TRP A 24 -2.38 5.30 6.08
C TRP A 24 -2.51 5.22 4.56
N GLU A 25 -3.65 5.64 4.03
CA GLU A 25 -3.86 5.81 2.59
C GLU A 25 -4.32 7.24 2.33
N GLN A 26 -3.93 7.79 1.18
CA GLN A 26 -4.30 9.14 0.77
C GLN A 26 -4.46 9.20 -0.74
N SER A 27 -5.48 9.94 -1.18
CA SER A 27 -5.71 10.29 -2.58
C SER A 27 -5.09 11.65 -2.90
N TYR A 28 -4.53 11.76 -4.09
CA TYR A 28 -3.83 12.94 -4.57
C TYR A 28 -4.32 13.34 -5.96
N GLU A 29 -4.36 14.65 -6.18
CA GLU A 29 -4.42 15.25 -7.50
C GLU A 29 -2.99 15.64 -7.91
N ILE A 30 -2.55 15.17 -9.07
CA ILE A 30 -1.21 15.39 -9.60
C ILE A 30 -1.35 16.22 -10.88
N GLU A 31 -1.06 17.50 -10.75
CA GLU A 31 -1.17 18.45 -11.84
C GLU A 31 0.19 18.60 -12.53
N HIS A 32 0.23 18.30 -13.82
CA HIS A 32 1.39 18.51 -14.67
C HIS A 32 1.26 19.85 -15.38
N HIS A 33 2.23 20.72 -15.17
CA HIS A 33 2.25 22.09 -15.68
C HIS A 33 3.50 22.35 -16.51
N VAL A 34 3.46 23.40 -17.32
CA VAL A 34 4.61 23.91 -18.08
C VAL A 34 4.66 25.42 -17.89
N ASP A 35 5.76 25.92 -17.33
CA ASP A 35 5.91 27.34 -17.07
C ASP A 35 6.11 28.17 -18.37
N ALA A 36 6.12 29.49 -18.24
CA ALA A 36 6.28 30.40 -19.39
C ALA A 36 7.65 30.28 -20.10
N SER A 37 8.65 29.67 -19.44
CA SER A 37 9.96 29.36 -20.03
C SER A 37 10.00 27.97 -20.69
N GLY A 38 8.91 27.20 -20.63
CA GLY A 38 8.83 25.85 -21.18
C GLY A 38 9.32 24.75 -20.23
N HIS A 39 9.60 25.05 -18.96
CA HIS A 39 9.99 24.02 -18.01
C HIS A 39 8.77 23.33 -17.39
N ALA A 40 8.79 21.99 -17.45
CA ALA A 40 7.75 21.18 -16.85
C ALA A 40 7.92 21.10 -15.32
N TYR A 41 6.81 21.19 -14.59
CA TYR A 41 6.78 21.00 -13.14
C TYR A 41 5.49 20.31 -12.70
N VAL A 42 5.52 19.71 -11.51
CA VAL A 42 4.40 18.93 -10.97
C VAL A 42 3.93 19.53 -9.65
N VAL A 43 2.62 19.69 -9.51
CA VAL A 43 1.97 20.12 -8.27
C VAL A 43 1.14 18.97 -7.72
N TYR A 44 1.38 18.65 -6.46
CA TYR A 44 0.61 17.64 -5.73
C TYR A 44 -0.40 18.33 -4.83
N LYS A 45 -1.63 17.84 -4.82
CA LYS A 45 -2.66 18.25 -3.87
C LYS A 45 -3.25 17.03 -3.17
N ALA A 46 -3.59 17.17 -1.90
CA ALA A 46 -4.38 16.22 -1.13
C ALA A 46 -5.58 16.97 -0.56
N ASP A 47 -6.78 16.44 -0.75
CA ASP A 47 -8.03 17.08 -0.29
C ASP A 47 -8.17 18.54 -0.75
N GLY A 48 -7.70 18.83 -1.98
CA GLY A 48 -7.69 20.16 -2.59
C GLY A 48 -6.54 21.08 -2.12
N GLU A 49 -5.77 20.71 -1.10
CA GLU A 49 -4.68 21.51 -0.55
C GLU A 49 -3.32 21.10 -1.13
N ARG A 50 -2.47 22.09 -1.45
CA ARG A 50 -1.14 21.82 -2.01
C ARG A 50 -0.22 21.21 -0.96
N VAL A 51 0.39 20.08 -1.30
CA VAL A 51 1.29 19.33 -0.42
C VAL A 51 2.65 19.09 -1.07
N PRO A 52 3.71 18.77 -0.29
CA PRO A 52 4.95 18.23 -0.85
C PRO A 52 4.70 16.94 -1.64
N SER A 53 5.62 16.58 -2.53
CA SER A 53 5.50 15.32 -3.26
C SER A 53 5.47 14.14 -2.30
N PRO A 54 4.42 13.31 -2.32
CA PRO A 54 4.32 12.14 -1.44
C PRO A 54 5.36 11.07 -1.77
N LEU A 55 5.98 11.15 -2.96
CA LEU A 55 6.96 10.19 -3.45
C LEU A 55 8.39 10.52 -3.04
N SER A 56 8.74 11.81 -2.91
CA SER A 56 10.10 12.23 -2.57
C SER A 56 10.29 12.53 -1.09
N THR A 57 9.26 13.02 -0.40
CA THR A 57 9.35 13.47 1.00
C THR A 57 8.24 12.92 1.90
N PRO A 58 8.01 11.59 1.95
CA PRO A 58 6.99 11.04 2.82
C PRO A 58 7.40 11.21 4.30
N THR A 59 6.52 11.79 5.10
CA THR A 59 6.72 11.98 6.54
C THR A 59 5.56 11.36 7.31
N CYS A 60 5.86 10.50 8.27
CA CYS A 60 4.84 9.88 9.10
C CYS A 60 4.25 10.91 10.07
N ALA A 61 2.96 11.24 9.91
CA ALA A 61 2.26 12.18 10.80
C ALA A 61 2.20 11.71 12.27
N ASN A 62 2.29 10.40 12.52
CA ASN A 62 2.24 9.85 13.87
C ASN A 62 3.56 10.00 14.66
N CYS A 63 4.73 9.94 14.00
CA CYS A 63 6.02 9.93 14.71
C CYS A 63 7.12 10.80 14.09
N GLY A 64 6.85 11.52 13.01
CA GLY A 64 7.81 12.34 12.27
C GLY A 64 8.89 11.57 11.50
N GLY A 65 8.82 10.23 11.45
CA GLY A 65 9.81 9.44 10.72
C GLY A 65 9.70 9.59 9.20
N HIS A 66 10.84 9.64 8.51
CA HIS A 66 10.93 9.79 7.04
C HIS A 66 11.18 8.48 6.28
N VAL A 67 11.48 7.39 6.99
CA VAL A 67 11.60 6.05 6.37
C VAL A 67 10.20 5.47 6.23
N VAL A 68 9.58 5.72 5.08
CA VAL A 68 8.21 5.33 4.77
C VAL A 68 8.21 4.47 3.51
N ARG A 69 7.55 3.31 3.57
CA ARG A 69 7.30 2.47 2.40
C ARG A 69 6.03 2.94 1.71
N ILE A 70 6.11 3.19 0.40
CA ILE A 70 4.98 3.55 -0.45
C ILE A 70 4.54 2.32 -1.23
N MET A 71 3.23 2.13 -1.33
CA MET A 71 2.59 0.98 -1.97
C MET A 71 1.37 1.47 -2.77
N ARG A 72 0.81 0.59 -3.60
CA ARG A 72 -0.50 0.84 -4.22
C ARG A 72 -1.58 1.03 -3.15
N ALA A 73 -2.57 1.87 -3.44
CA ALA A 73 -3.77 2.00 -2.62
C ALA A 73 -4.44 0.63 -2.33
N GLY A 74 -5.22 0.57 -1.25
CA GLY A 74 -5.93 -0.64 -0.84
C GLY A 74 -5.14 -1.54 0.12
N ARG A 75 -3.83 -1.34 0.29
CA ARG A 75 -2.99 -2.21 1.13
C ARG A 75 -3.25 -2.04 2.63
N VAL A 76 -3.33 -0.81 3.12
CA VAL A 76 -3.58 -0.52 4.53
C VAL A 76 -5.03 -0.86 4.87
N SER A 77 -5.98 -0.51 4.00
CA SER A 77 -7.39 -0.86 4.20
C SER A 77 -7.62 -2.37 4.26
N THR A 78 -6.96 -3.14 3.39
CA THR A 78 -6.99 -4.62 3.44
C THR A 78 -6.48 -5.15 4.78
N VAL A 79 -5.32 -4.69 5.26
CA VAL A 79 -4.76 -5.13 6.55
C VAL A 79 -5.69 -4.76 7.70
N GLN A 80 -6.24 -3.53 7.71
CA GLN A 80 -7.20 -3.12 8.73
C GLN A 80 -8.45 -4.01 8.73
N GLN A 81 -8.96 -4.39 7.56
CA GLN A 81 -10.09 -5.31 7.46
C GLN A 81 -9.77 -6.69 8.03
N LEU A 82 -8.58 -7.24 7.73
CA LEU A 82 -8.12 -8.52 8.27
C LEU A 82 -7.99 -8.49 9.80
N LEU A 83 -7.46 -7.39 10.35
CA LEU A 83 -7.35 -7.20 11.81
C LEU A 83 -8.72 -7.10 12.49
N ARG A 84 -9.71 -6.48 11.83
CA ARG A 84 -11.08 -6.37 12.35
C ARG A 84 -11.85 -7.68 12.27
N ASN A 85 -11.55 -8.53 11.29
CA ASN A 85 -12.23 -9.81 11.11
C ASN A 85 -11.27 -10.93 10.69
N PRO A 86 -10.44 -11.43 11.63
CA PRO A 86 -9.44 -12.45 11.34
C PRO A 86 -10.05 -13.81 10.91
N GLY A 87 -11.35 -14.04 11.17
CA GLY A 87 -12.05 -15.26 10.80
C GLY A 87 -12.54 -15.32 9.35
N ARG A 88 -12.57 -14.19 8.62
CA ARG A 88 -13.08 -14.13 7.23
C ARG A 88 -12.01 -14.36 6.16
N SER A 89 -10.75 -14.53 6.58
CA SER A 89 -9.62 -14.83 5.69
C SER A 89 -9.55 -16.29 5.27
N GLN A 90 -10.40 -17.15 5.84
CA GLN A 90 -10.55 -18.52 5.35
C GLN A 90 -11.28 -18.45 4.01
N ALA A 91 -10.61 -18.89 2.94
CA ALA A 91 -11.27 -19.24 1.70
C ALA A 91 -12.48 -20.14 2.05
N PRO A 92 -13.65 -20.00 1.40
CA PRO A 92 -14.74 -20.90 1.65
C PRO A 92 -14.21 -22.32 1.46
N ALA A 93 -14.24 -23.12 2.53
CA ALA A 93 -14.05 -24.54 2.41
C ALA A 93 -15.13 -25.02 1.45
N GLY A 94 -14.74 -25.33 0.23
CA GLY A 94 -15.64 -25.96 -0.73
C GLY A 94 -16.27 -27.20 -0.07
N PRO A 95 -17.49 -27.58 -0.46
CA PRO A 95 -18.12 -28.79 0.06
C PRO A 95 -17.15 -29.97 -0.06
N PRO A 96 -17.08 -30.89 0.92
CA PRO A 96 -16.26 -32.09 0.80
C PRO A 96 -16.76 -32.87 -0.41
N VAL A 97 -15.97 -32.89 -1.48
CA VAL A 97 -16.17 -33.77 -2.61
C VAL A 97 -15.84 -35.18 -2.10
N PRO A 98 -16.73 -36.19 -2.25
CA PRO A 98 -16.40 -37.55 -1.84
C PRO A 98 -15.15 -38.05 -2.58
N GLU A 99 -14.16 -38.50 -1.82
CA GLU A 99 -12.89 -39.04 -2.30
C GLU A 99 -13.11 -40.44 -2.92
N GLU A 100 -12.84 -40.58 -4.22
CA GLU A 100 -12.48 -41.87 -4.81
C GLU A 100 -10.95 -42.07 -4.72
N PRO A 101 -10.46 -43.27 -4.38
CA PRO A 101 -9.05 -43.48 -4.07
C PRO A 101 -8.22 -43.59 -5.35
N VAL A 102 -7.46 -42.54 -5.68
CA VAL A 102 -6.38 -42.61 -6.67
C VAL A 102 -5.03 -42.40 -6.00
N ALA A 103 -4.28 -43.50 -6.00
CA ALA A 103 -2.86 -43.70 -5.72
C ALA A 103 -2.02 -42.45 -5.37
N ALA A 104 -1.47 -42.51 -4.15
CA ALA A 104 -0.47 -41.61 -3.63
C ALA A 104 0.77 -41.52 -4.53
N THR A 105 1.10 -40.29 -4.95
CA THR A 105 2.49 -39.86 -5.18
C THR A 105 2.72 -38.66 -4.30
N VAL A 106 3.34 -38.88 -3.13
CA VAL A 106 3.71 -37.82 -2.19
C VAL A 106 4.94 -37.12 -2.76
N ALA A 107 4.74 -36.01 -3.46
CA ALA A 107 5.78 -35.01 -3.64
C ALA A 107 5.77 -34.12 -2.38
N PRO A 108 6.90 -33.94 -1.66
CA PRO A 108 6.93 -33.02 -0.54
C PRO A 108 6.80 -31.61 -1.10
N SER A 109 5.63 -30.99 -0.92
CA SER A 109 5.53 -29.55 -1.03
C SER A 109 6.38 -28.97 0.10
N ALA A 110 7.56 -28.47 -0.25
CA ALA A 110 8.28 -27.54 0.59
C ALA A 110 7.44 -26.26 0.66
N GLY A 111 6.39 -26.31 1.47
CA GLY A 111 5.64 -25.15 1.88
C GLY A 111 6.60 -24.33 2.73
N HIS A 112 7.21 -23.32 2.12
CA HIS A 112 7.77 -22.20 2.85
C HIS A 112 6.60 -21.54 3.57
N HIS A 113 6.30 -22.04 4.76
CA HIS A 113 5.29 -21.54 5.66
C HIS A 113 5.82 -20.21 6.16
N TRP A 114 5.38 -19.13 5.53
CA TRP A 114 5.65 -17.79 6.01
C TRP A 114 4.88 -17.63 7.32
N HIS A 115 5.58 -17.76 8.44
CA HIS A 115 4.95 -17.51 9.72
C HIS A 115 4.82 -16.00 9.91
N LEU A 116 3.63 -15.52 10.29
CA LEU A 116 3.37 -14.08 10.45
C LEU A 116 4.34 -13.43 11.45
N SER A 117 4.84 -14.20 12.43
CA SER A 117 5.86 -13.74 13.37
C SER A 117 7.18 -13.39 12.69
N ASP A 118 7.53 -14.04 11.56
CA ASP A 118 8.79 -13.79 10.84
C ASP A 118 8.84 -12.38 10.23
N LEU A 119 7.69 -11.78 9.95
CA LEU A 119 7.55 -10.41 9.46
C LEU A 119 7.55 -9.34 10.57
N LEU A 120 7.44 -9.75 11.84
CA LEU A 120 7.41 -8.86 13.01
C LEU A 120 8.77 -8.72 13.71
N HIS A 121 9.77 -9.50 13.31
CA HIS A 121 11.13 -9.41 13.86
C HIS A 121 11.96 -8.15 13.50
N PRO A 122 11.70 -7.35 12.44
CA PRO A 122 12.52 -6.16 12.21
C PRO A 122 12.25 -5.01 13.22
N PHE A 123 11.30 -5.17 14.15
CA PHE A 123 10.94 -4.13 15.13
C PHE A 123 11.16 -4.53 16.59
N ARG A 124 11.92 -5.60 16.86
CA ARG A 124 12.34 -5.93 18.22
C ARG A 124 13.64 -5.19 18.58
N LYS A 125 13.52 -4.22 19.48
CA LYS A 125 14.63 -3.76 20.33
C LYS A 125 14.66 -4.59 21.60
#